data_AF-A0A447JR32-F1
#
_entry.id   AF-A0A447JR32-F1
#
_cell.length_a   1.000
_cell.length_b   1.000
_cell.length_c   1.000
_cell.angle_alpha   90.00
_cell.angle_beta   90.00
_cell.angle_gamma   90.00
#
_symmetry.space_group_name_H-M   'P 1'
#
loop_
_entity.id
_entity.type
_entity.pdbx_description
1 polymer ?
#
loop_
_entity_poly.entity_id
_entity_poly.type
_entity_poly.pdbx_seq_one_letter_code
_entity_poly.pdbx_strand_id
1 'polypeptide(L)'
;MVIKVIRPDILPVIQADLKLIYRLARWVPRLLPDGRRLRPTEVVREYEKTLIDELNLLRESANAIQLRRNFENSPMLYIPEVYSDYCSQNMMVMERIYGIPVSDVAALEKNGTNMKLLAERGVKVFFTQVFRDSFFHADMHPGNIFVSHEHPENPQYIGIDCGIVGSLNKEDKRYLAENFIAFF
;
A
#
# COMPACT_ATOMS: atom_id res chain seq x y z
N MET A 1 5.01 20.18 -1.75
CA MET A 1 3.67 19.66 -1.49
C MET A 1 3.12 18.99 -2.75
N VAL A 2 2.39 17.90 -2.57
CA VAL A 2 1.61 17.17 -3.57
C VAL A 2 0.16 17.11 -3.09
N ILE A 3 -0.79 17.26 -4.02
CA ILE A 3 -2.23 17.18 -3.73
C ILE A 3 -2.80 16.01 -4.53
N LYS A 4 -3.24 14.96 -3.83
CA LYS A 4 -3.97 13.82 -4.41
C LYS A 4 -5.46 14.15 -4.34
N VAL A 5 -6.16 14.08 -5.47
CA VAL A 5 -7.58 14.44 -5.56
C VAL A 5 -8.34 13.31 -6.25
N ILE A 6 -9.48 12.93 -5.69
CA ILE A 6 -10.41 12.01 -6.34
C ILE A 6 -11.10 12.74 -7.48
N ARG A 7 -11.11 12.11 -8.67
CA ARG A 7 -11.79 12.68 -9.84
C ARG A 7 -13.25 13.00 -9.50
N PRO A 8 -13.71 14.25 -9.75
CA PRO A 8 -15.13 14.54 -9.63
C PRO A 8 -15.91 13.60 -10.56
N ASP A 9 -17.10 13.19 -10.11
CA ASP A 9 -18.02 12.31 -10.87
C ASP A 9 -17.56 10.86 -11.08
N ILE A 10 -16.52 10.39 -10.38
CA ILE A 10 -16.10 8.98 -10.49
C ILE A 10 -17.12 8.01 -9.88
N LEU A 11 -17.86 8.43 -8.85
CA LEU A 11 -18.79 7.56 -8.12
C LEU A 11 -19.95 7.06 -9.00
N PRO A 12 -20.66 7.91 -9.79
CA PRO A 12 -21.63 7.44 -10.76
C PRO A 12 -21.08 6.44 -11.78
N VAL A 13 -19.84 6.65 -12.24
CA VAL A 13 -19.16 5.76 -13.19
C VAL A 13 -18.89 4.39 -12.55
N ILE A 14 -18.29 4.37 -11.36
CA ILE A 14 -18.05 3.15 -10.58
C ILE A 14 -19.36 2.38 -10.34
N GLN A 15 -20.44 3.08 -9.98
CA GLN A 15 -21.74 2.45 -9.76
C GLN A 15 -22.32 1.83 -11.04
N ALA A 16 -22.11 2.45 -12.21
CA ALA A 16 -22.55 1.89 -13.48
C ALA A 16 -21.76 0.63 -13.84
N ASP A 17 -20.44 0.65 -13.64
CA ASP A 17 -19.57 -0.50 -13.91
C ASP A 17 -19.85 -1.65 -12.96
N LEU A 18 -20.02 -1.39 -11.66
CA LEU A 18 -20.43 -2.40 -10.68
C LEU A 18 -21.75 -3.05 -11.06
N LYS A 19 -22.75 -2.29 -11.52
CA LYS A 19 -24.01 -2.86 -11.99
C LYS A 19 -23.81 -3.83 -13.15
N LEU A 20 -22.91 -3.52 -14.08
CA LEU A 20 -22.56 -4.41 -15.19
C LEU A 20 -21.86 -5.69 -14.69
N ILE A 21 -20.86 -5.54 -13.82
CA ILE A 21 -20.10 -6.65 -13.25
C ILE A 21 -21.04 -7.58 -12.44
N TYR A 22 -21.94 -7.03 -11.63
CA TYR A 22 -22.95 -7.82 -10.89
C TYR A 22 -23.94 -8.54 -11.81
N ARG A 23 -24.23 -8.00 -13.00
CA ARG A 23 -25.03 -8.73 -13.99
C ARG A 23 -24.23 -9.93 -14.49
N LEU A 24 -22.99 -9.72 -14.94
CA LEU A 24 -22.13 -10.79 -15.44
C LEU A 24 -21.89 -11.89 -14.39
N ALA A 25 -21.60 -11.51 -13.14
CA ALA A 25 -21.41 -12.45 -12.03
C ALA A 25 -22.63 -13.34 -11.75
N ARG A 26 -23.85 -12.88 -12.05
CA ARG A 26 -25.07 -13.71 -11.96
C ARG A 26 -25.20 -14.72 -13.10
N TRP A 27 -24.57 -14.47 -14.26
CA TRP A 27 -24.56 -15.40 -15.40
C TRP A 27 -23.45 -16.44 -15.31
N VAL A 28 -22.31 -16.12 -14.70
CA VAL A 28 -21.14 -17.02 -14.56
C VAL A 28 -21.51 -18.41 -14.01
N PRO A 29 -22.30 -18.57 -12.92
CA PRO A 29 -22.68 -19.88 -12.41
C PRO A 29 -23.62 -20.68 -13.33
N ARG A 30 -24.22 -20.04 -14.34
CA ARG A 30 -25.12 -20.67 -15.32
C ARG A 30 -24.39 -21.10 -16.59
N LEU A 31 -23.28 -20.44 -16.91
CA LEU A 31 -22.52 -20.67 -18.16
C LEU A 31 -21.29 -21.55 -17.96
N LEU A 32 -20.75 -21.64 -16.74
CA LEU A 32 -19.56 -22.41 -16.42
C LEU A 32 -19.88 -23.56 -15.45
N PRO A 33 -19.47 -24.81 -15.76
CA PRO A 33 -19.71 -25.98 -14.90
C PRO A 33 -19.23 -25.81 -13.45
N ASP A 34 -18.11 -25.10 -13.25
CA ASP A 34 -17.52 -24.79 -11.94
C ASP A 34 -17.90 -23.41 -11.37
N GLY A 35 -18.76 -22.65 -12.06
CA GLY A 35 -19.05 -21.25 -11.72
C GLY A 35 -19.71 -21.04 -10.35
N ARG A 36 -20.32 -22.08 -9.75
CA ARG A 36 -20.87 -22.01 -8.37
C ARG A 36 -19.77 -22.03 -7.30
N ARG A 37 -18.64 -22.68 -7.54
CA ARG A 37 -17.53 -22.76 -6.56
C ARG A 37 -16.81 -21.42 -6.39
N LEU A 38 -16.81 -20.59 -7.43
CA LEU A 38 -16.15 -19.28 -7.44
C LEU A 38 -16.89 -18.19 -6.66
N ARG A 39 -18.15 -18.44 -6.22
CA ARG A 39 -19.02 -17.46 -5.54
C ARG A 39 -18.89 -16.05 -6.15
N PRO A 40 -19.05 -15.90 -7.48
CA PRO A 40 -18.63 -14.69 -8.21
C PRO A 40 -19.33 -13.43 -7.72
N THR A 41 -20.59 -13.51 -7.30
CA THR A 41 -21.31 -12.37 -6.70
C THR A 41 -20.69 -11.87 -5.41
N GLU A 42 -20.07 -12.75 -4.63
CA GLU A 42 -19.41 -12.36 -3.38
C GLU A 42 -18.04 -11.73 -3.65
N VAL A 43 -17.32 -12.24 -4.64
CA VAL A 43 -16.09 -11.59 -5.13
C VAL A 43 -16.38 -10.15 -5.57
N VAL A 44 -17.46 -9.94 -6.32
CA VAL A 44 -17.88 -8.59 -6.74
C VAL A 44 -18.27 -7.72 -5.54
N ARG A 45 -18.89 -8.29 -4.51
CA ARG A 45 -19.26 -7.56 -3.29
C ARG A 45 -18.04 -7.11 -2.49
N GLU A 46 -17.04 -7.97 -2.33
CA GLU A 46 -15.76 -7.59 -1.72
C GLU A 46 -15.06 -6.52 -2.56
N TYR A 47 -15.06 -6.66 -3.89
CA TYR A 47 -14.48 -5.68 -4.79
C TYR A 47 -15.18 -4.30 -4.70
N GLU A 48 -16.51 -4.26 -4.68
CA GLU A 48 -17.30 -3.03 -4.46
C GLU A 48 -16.91 -2.36 -3.14
N LYS A 49 -16.82 -3.13 -2.06
CA LYS A 49 -16.43 -2.60 -0.76
C LYS A 49 -15.03 -1.98 -0.80
N THR A 50 -14.05 -2.68 -1.36
CA THR A 50 -12.68 -2.17 -1.49
C THR A 50 -12.64 -0.90 -2.34
N LEU A 51 -13.31 -0.87 -3.49
CA LEU A 51 -13.38 0.31 -4.35
C LEU A 51 -13.98 1.53 -3.65
N ILE A 52 -15.07 1.35 -2.90
CA ILE A 52 -15.70 2.45 -2.16
C ILE A 52 -14.81 2.92 -1.01
N ASP A 53 -14.11 2.00 -0.34
CA ASP A 53 -13.16 2.33 0.72
C ASP A 53 -11.98 3.16 0.20
N GLU A 54 -11.51 2.89 -1.03
CA GLU A 54 -10.47 3.68 -1.72
C GLU A 54 -10.92 5.11 -2.06
N LEU A 55 -12.23 5.37 -2.13
CA LEU A 55 -12.77 6.72 -2.37
C LEU A 55 -12.74 7.62 -1.12
N ASN A 56 -12.11 7.18 -0.03
CA ASN A 56 -11.95 7.97 1.17
C ASN A 56 -10.46 8.20 1.48
N LEU A 57 -9.91 9.29 0.96
CA LEU A 57 -8.52 9.68 1.17
C LEU A 57 -8.18 10.05 2.63
N LEU A 58 -9.17 10.22 3.53
CA LEU A 58 -8.88 10.35 4.96
C LEU A 58 -8.33 9.03 5.53
N ARG A 59 -8.75 7.89 4.99
CA ARG A 59 -8.21 6.58 5.41
C ARG A 59 -6.74 6.47 5.02
N GLU A 60 -6.41 6.79 3.77
CA GLU A 60 -5.03 6.84 3.28
C GLU A 60 -4.18 7.83 4.09
N SER A 61 -4.73 9.03 4.37
CA SER A 61 -4.06 10.04 5.20
C SER A 61 -3.74 9.53 6.60
N ALA A 62 -4.72 8.89 7.27
CA ALA A 62 -4.53 8.32 8.60
C ALA A 62 -3.49 7.19 8.60
N ASN A 63 -3.52 6.33 7.57
CA ASN A 63 -2.56 5.24 7.40
C ASN A 63 -1.14 5.77 7.23
N ALA A 64 -0.95 6.78 6.37
CA ALA A 64 0.35 7.41 6.14
C ALA A 64 0.89 8.08 7.42
N ILE A 65 0.03 8.77 8.18
CA ILE A 65 0.40 9.36 9.48
C ILE A 65 0.86 8.28 10.46
N GLN A 66 0.14 7.16 10.55
CA GLN A 66 0.51 6.06 11.44
C GLN A 66 1.82 5.39 11.01
N LEU A 67 2.00 5.11 9.72
CA LEU A 67 3.26 4.54 9.20
C LEU A 67 4.44 5.48 9.43
N ARG A 68 4.26 6.79 9.21
CA ARG A 68 5.29 7.79 9.50
C ARG A 68 5.70 7.77 10.97
N ARG A 69 4.74 7.72 11.90
CA ARG A 69 5.01 7.62 13.34
C ARG A 69 5.79 6.36 13.70
N ASN A 70 5.44 5.21 13.12
CA ASN A 70 6.14 3.95 13.37
C ASN A 70 7.62 3.99 12.92
N PHE A 71 7.94 4.80 11.92
CA PHE A 71 9.29 4.95 11.37
C PHE A 71 9.92 6.31 11.67
N GLU A 72 9.42 7.03 12.67
CA GLU A 72 9.96 8.32 13.06
C GLU A 72 11.45 8.18 13.41
N ASN A 73 12.29 9.03 12.80
CA ASN A 73 13.75 8.98 12.91
C ASN A 73 14.41 7.67 12.42
N SER A 74 13.71 6.83 11.67
CA SER A 74 14.28 5.60 11.12
C SER A 74 15.20 5.90 9.94
N PRO A 75 16.44 5.37 9.92
CA PRO A 75 17.30 5.49 8.76
C PRO A 75 16.87 4.58 7.60
N MET A 76 15.86 3.71 7.79
CA MET A 76 15.50 2.68 6.81
C MET A 76 14.34 3.06 5.90
N LEU A 77 13.31 3.71 6.45
CA LEU A 77 12.09 4.08 5.73
C LEU A 77 11.64 5.47 6.16
N TYR A 78 11.33 6.28 5.17
CA TYR A 78 10.69 7.58 5.29
C TYR A 78 9.29 7.52 4.70
N ILE A 79 8.33 8.10 5.39
CA ILE A 79 6.97 8.29 4.89
C ILE A 79 6.70 9.79 4.90
N PRO A 80 6.29 10.42 3.79
CA PRO A 80 6.11 11.86 3.68
C PRO A 80 5.13 12.43 4.70
N GLU A 81 5.34 13.67 5.11
CA GLU A 81 4.42 14.33 6.03
C GLU A 81 3.05 14.54 5.36
N VAL A 82 1.99 14.19 6.08
CA VAL A 82 0.61 14.49 5.66
C VAL A 82 0.15 15.72 6.41
N TYR A 83 -0.29 16.74 5.67
CA TYR A 83 -0.81 17.96 6.26
C TYR A 83 -2.30 17.77 6.53
N SER A 84 -2.62 17.18 7.70
CA SER A 84 -3.98 16.74 8.07
C SER A 84 -5.03 17.84 7.97
N ASP A 85 -4.65 19.08 8.29
CA ASP A 85 -5.56 20.24 8.29
C ASP A 85 -6.09 20.59 6.89
N TYR A 86 -5.42 20.09 5.84
CA TYR A 86 -5.81 20.29 4.44
C TYR A 86 -6.34 19.00 3.78
N CYS A 87 -6.63 17.96 4.56
CA CYS A 87 -7.14 16.69 4.05
C CYS A 87 -8.67 16.60 4.23
N SER A 88 -9.33 15.97 3.26
CA SER A 88 -10.76 15.66 3.23
C SER A 88 -10.98 14.26 2.65
N GLN A 89 -12.23 13.80 2.56
CA GLN A 89 -12.53 12.48 1.97
C GLN A 89 -12.07 12.35 0.52
N ASN A 90 -12.03 13.46 -0.23
CA ASN A 90 -11.72 13.49 -1.66
C ASN A 90 -10.41 14.19 -2.00
N MET A 91 -9.68 14.70 -1.00
CA MET A 91 -8.40 15.38 -1.20
C MET A 91 -7.42 15.02 -0.08
N MET A 92 -6.20 14.67 -0.44
CA MET A 92 -5.09 14.46 0.49
C MET A 92 -3.93 15.36 0.11
N VAL A 93 -3.33 15.97 1.12
CA VAL A 93 -2.23 16.91 0.97
C VAL A 93 -1.03 16.39 1.73
N MET A 94 0.08 16.19 1.01
CA MET A 94 1.32 15.65 1.59
C MET A 94 2.56 16.38 1.09
N GLU A 95 3.65 16.18 1.82
CA GLU A 95 4.98 16.63 1.45
C GLU A 95 5.36 16.08 0.08
N ARG A 96 6.12 16.88 -0.68
CA ARG A 96 6.64 16.43 -1.97
C ARG A 96 7.97 15.72 -1.75
N ILE A 97 8.07 14.49 -2.22
CA ILE A 97 9.30 13.72 -2.19
C ILE A 97 10.16 13.96 -3.42
N TYR A 98 11.46 13.73 -3.24
CA TYR A 98 12.44 13.60 -4.32
C TYR A 98 13.24 12.33 -4.03
N GLY A 99 13.32 11.45 -5.01
CA GLY A 99 13.96 10.16 -4.86
C GLY A 99 14.02 9.42 -6.18
N ILE A 100 14.85 8.39 -6.23
CA ILE A 100 15.00 7.54 -7.40
C ILE A 100 13.98 6.40 -7.26
N PRO A 101 13.11 6.14 -8.27
CA PRO A 101 12.21 5.00 -8.23
C PRO A 101 12.99 3.71 -7.97
N VAL A 102 12.49 2.84 -7.08
CA VAL A 102 13.21 1.60 -6.74
C VAL A 102 13.39 0.66 -7.94
N SER A 103 12.53 0.79 -8.95
CA SER A 103 12.60 0.05 -10.22
C SER A 103 13.71 0.54 -11.17
N ASP A 104 14.23 1.76 -10.98
CA ASP A 104 15.29 2.33 -11.82
C ASP A 104 16.67 1.97 -11.26
N VAL A 105 17.05 0.70 -11.44
CA VAL A 105 18.33 0.15 -10.96
C VAL A 105 19.51 0.91 -11.57
N ALA A 106 19.43 1.31 -12.83
CA ALA A 106 20.52 2.03 -13.51
C ALA A 106 20.77 3.41 -12.87
N ALA A 107 19.70 4.13 -12.51
CA ALA A 107 19.84 5.40 -11.79
C ALA A 107 20.37 5.19 -10.36
N LEU A 108 19.95 4.14 -9.66
CA LEU A 108 20.45 3.80 -8.33
C LEU A 108 21.95 3.48 -8.34
N GLU A 109 22.40 2.69 -9.32
CA GLU A 109 23.82 2.37 -9.53
C GLU A 109 24.63 3.62 -9.87
N LYS A 110 24.11 4.46 -10.78
CA LYS A 110 24.75 5.74 -11.13
C LYS A 110 24.85 6.69 -9.93
N ASN A 111 23.87 6.66 -9.04
CA ASN A 111 23.88 7.42 -7.79
C ASN A 111 24.89 6.87 -6.76
N GLY A 112 25.51 5.70 -7.02
CA GLY A 112 26.43 5.05 -6.08
C GLY A 112 25.71 4.39 -4.91
N THR A 113 24.42 4.08 -5.06
CA THR A 113 23.60 3.53 -3.99
C THR A 113 24.15 2.19 -3.52
N ASN A 114 24.29 2.01 -2.21
CA ASN A 114 24.71 0.74 -1.62
C ASN A 114 23.58 -0.29 -1.74
N MET A 115 23.54 -0.98 -2.89
CA MET A 115 22.48 -1.93 -3.24
C MET A 115 22.36 -3.09 -2.25
N LYS A 116 23.48 -3.52 -1.65
CA LYS A 116 23.46 -4.58 -0.63
C LYS A 116 22.73 -4.10 0.63
N LEU A 117 23.10 -2.94 1.16
CA LEU A 117 22.44 -2.37 2.34
C LEU A 117 20.97 -2.03 2.06
N LEU A 118 20.67 -1.55 0.85
CA LEU A 118 19.30 -1.28 0.40
C LEU A 118 18.44 -2.56 0.43
N ALA A 119 18.95 -3.68 -0.09
CA ALA A 119 18.26 -4.97 -0.07
C ALA A 119 18.02 -5.47 1.38
N GLU A 120 19.06 -5.40 2.23
CA GLU A 120 18.94 -5.75 3.65
C GLU A 120 17.89 -4.89 4.38
N ARG A 121 17.83 -3.59 4.06
CA ARG A 121 16.82 -2.67 4.59
C ARG A 121 15.42 -3.03 4.12
N GLY A 122 15.24 -3.45 2.87
CA GLY A 122 13.92 -3.78 2.34
C GLY A 122 13.27 -4.91 3.15
N VAL A 123 14.05 -5.97 3.39
CA VAL A 123 13.62 -7.11 4.21
C VAL A 123 13.35 -6.67 5.67
N LYS A 124 14.24 -5.87 6.26
CA LYS A 124 14.06 -5.35 7.63
C LYS A 124 12.81 -4.49 7.76
N VAL A 125 12.56 -3.59 6.81
CA VAL A 125 11.40 -2.69 6.79
C VAL A 125 10.10 -3.50 6.73
N PHE A 126 10.03 -4.51 5.85
CA PHE A 126 8.87 -5.38 5.76
C PHE A 126 8.59 -6.10 7.09
N PHE A 127 9.58 -6.79 7.65
CA PHE A 127 9.39 -7.52 8.90
C PHE A 127 9.13 -6.62 10.11
N THR A 128 9.72 -5.42 10.12
CA THR A 128 9.47 -4.43 11.15
C THR A 128 7.99 -4.01 11.15
N GLN A 129 7.45 -3.67 9.97
CA GLN A 129 6.04 -3.32 9.84
C GLN A 129 5.10 -4.46 10.30
N VAL A 130 5.38 -5.69 9.85
CA VAL A 130 4.55 -6.86 10.15
C VAL A 130 4.63 -7.24 11.63
N PHE A 131 5.84 -7.44 12.17
CA PHE A 131 6.02 -8.03 13.50
C PHE A 131 6.22 -7.02 14.62
N ARG A 132 6.94 -5.92 14.40
CA ARG A 132 7.07 -4.89 15.43
C ARG A 132 5.77 -4.09 15.50
N ASP A 133 5.37 -3.52 14.37
CA ASP A 133 4.31 -2.52 14.34
C ASP A 133 2.91 -3.11 14.25
N SER A 134 2.77 -4.39 13.83
CA SER A 134 1.46 -4.99 13.57
C SER A 134 0.66 -4.19 12.52
N PHE A 135 1.33 -3.36 11.73
CA PHE A 135 0.74 -2.39 10.81
C PHE A 135 1.69 -2.23 9.63
N PHE A 136 1.27 -2.71 8.46
CA PHE A 136 2.14 -2.81 7.30
C PHE A 136 1.48 -2.28 6.04
N HIS A 137 2.28 -1.60 5.23
CA HIS A 137 1.93 -1.22 3.89
C HIS A 137 1.77 -2.49 3.04
N ALA A 138 0.53 -2.82 2.68
CA ALA A 138 0.22 -4.07 2.00
C ALA A 138 0.52 -4.01 0.49
N ASP A 139 0.61 -2.80 -0.08
CA ASP A 139 0.91 -2.59 -1.50
C ASP A 139 2.28 -1.94 -1.77
N MET A 140 3.35 -2.57 -1.29
CA MET A 140 4.73 -2.12 -1.47
C MET A 140 5.27 -2.45 -2.87
N HIS A 141 4.60 -1.98 -3.93
CA HIS A 141 5.03 -2.18 -5.31
C HIS A 141 6.04 -1.12 -5.78
N PRO A 142 6.84 -1.38 -6.83
CA PRO A 142 7.92 -0.48 -7.25
C PRO A 142 7.50 0.92 -7.71
N GLY A 143 6.20 1.18 -7.89
CA GLY A 143 5.68 2.52 -8.23
C GLY A 143 5.42 3.40 -7.01
N ASN A 144 5.30 2.80 -5.82
CA ASN A 144 5.05 3.49 -4.56
C ASN A 144 6.30 3.59 -3.68
N ILE A 145 7.45 3.11 -4.18
CA ILE A 145 8.70 3.06 -3.42
C ILE A 145 9.80 3.77 -4.19
N PHE A 146 10.41 4.72 -3.49
CA PHE A 146 11.56 5.48 -3.96
C PHE A 146 12.72 5.27 -2.99
N VAL A 147 13.92 5.65 -3.42
CA VAL A 147 15.13 5.65 -2.61
C VAL A 147 15.66 7.07 -2.55
N SER A 148 15.98 7.57 -1.36
CA SER A 148 16.62 8.87 -1.20
C SER A 148 17.97 8.89 -1.90
N HIS A 149 18.24 9.94 -2.66
CA HIS A 149 19.52 10.14 -3.35
C HIS A 149 20.57 10.84 -2.46
N GLU A 150 20.21 11.30 -1.27
CA GLU A 150 21.08 12.16 -0.43
C GLU A 150 22.26 11.41 0.20
N HIS A 151 22.03 10.18 0.65
CA HIS A 151 23.01 9.34 1.35
C HIS A 151 23.11 7.96 0.70
N PRO A 152 23.68 7.86 -0.51
CA PRO A 152 23.73 6.61 -1.27
C PRO A 152 24.43 5.46 -0.52
N GLU A 153 25.43 5.77 0.30
CA GLU A 153 26.15 4.80 1.16
C GLU A 153 25.28 4.25 2.29
N ASN A 154 24.24 5.00 2.69
CA ASN A 154 23.32 4.71 3.78
C ASN A 154 21.85 4.86 3.32
N PRO A 155 21.40 4.08 2.33
CA PRO A 155 20.23 4.43 1.50
C PRO A 155 18.90 4.20 2.20
N GLN A 156 18.04 5.22 2.21
CA GLN A 156 16.74 5.20 2.87
C GLN A 156 15.62 5.01 1.84
N TYR A 157 14.67 4.11 2.13
CA TYR A 157 13.45 4.00 1.34
C TYR A 157 12.53 5.17 1.62
N ILE A 158 11.76 5.57 0.62
CA ILE A 158 10.68 6.53 0.73
C ILE A 158 9.41 5.83 0.24
N GLY A 159 8.46 5.58 1.13
CA GLY A 159 7.18 4.97 0.79
C GLY A 159 6.09 6.02 0.59
N ILE A 160 5.33 5.89 -0.50
CA ILE A 160 4.13 6.70 -0.77
C ILE A 160 2.91 5.79 -0.96
N ASP A 161 1.72 6.38 -1.10
CA ASP A 161 0.45 5.68 -1.35
C ASP A 161 0.10 4.60 -0.31
N CYS A 162 -0.22 5.04 0.89
CA CYS A 162 -0.61 4.17 2.00
C CYS A 162 -2.11 3.79 1.95
N GLY A 163 -2.69 3.66 0.74
CA GLY A 163 -4.10 3.36 0.56
C GLY A 163 -4.48 1.99 1.10
N ILE A 164 -3.58 1.00 0.92
CA ILE A 164 -3.77 -0.37 1.37
C ILE A 164 -2.78 -0.69 2.49
N VAL A 165 -3.31 -0.81 3.71
CA VAL A 165 -2.56 -1.27 4.88
C VAL A 165 -3.23 -2.49 5.49
N GLY A 166 -2.40 -3.42 5.97
CA GLY A 166 -2.84 -4.55 6.78
C GLY A 166 -2.50 -4.33 8.25
N SER A 167 -3.30 -4.93 9.13
CA SER A 167 -3.00 -4.99 10.56
C SER A 167 -3.09 -6.42 11.05
N LEU A 168 -2.11 -6.85 11.86
CA LEU A 168 -2.13 -8.16 12.50
C LEU A 168 -2.62 -8.03 13.94
N ASN A 169 -3.65 -8.80 14.27
CA ASN A 169 -4.07 -8.99 15.66
C ASN A 169 -3.11 -10.00 16.36
N LYS A 170 -3.24 -10.15 17.69
CA LYS A 170 -2.29 -10.97 18.49
C LYS A 170 -2.27 -12.45 18.08
N GLU A 171 -3.40 -12.98 17.62
CA GLU A 171 -3.52 -14.37 17.19
C GLU A 171 -2.81 -14.59 15.84
N ASP A 172 -3.02 -13.69 14.87
CA ASP A 172 -2.36 -13.75 13.56
C ASP A 172 -0.82 -13.65 13.70
N LYS A 173 -0.36 -12.78 14.61
CA LYS A 173 1.08 -12.66 14.93
C LYS A 173 1.69 -13.95 15.44
N ARG A 174 0.99 -14.64 16.34
CA ARG A 174 1.46 -15.90 16.92
C ARG A 174 1.47 -17.01 15.87
N TYR A 175 0.41 -17.09 15.06
CA TYR A 175 0.32 -18.04 13.96
C TYR A 175 1.44 -17.85 12.92
N LEU A 176 1.73 -16.60 12.52
CA LEU A 176 2.83 -16.32 11.60
C LEU A 176 4.18 -16.67 12.22
N ALA A 177 4.43 -16.29 13.47
CA ALA A 177 5.67 -16.62 14.17
C ALA A 177 5.90 -18.14 14.27
N GLU A 178 4.85 -18.90 14.62
CA GLU A 178 4.89 -20.37 14.69
C GLU A 178 5.18 -21.01 13.33
N ASN A 179 4.59 -20.50 12.25
CA ASN A 179 4.92 -20.98 10.90
C ASN A 179 6.39 -20.71 10.55
N PHE A 180 6.92 -19.52 10.84
CA PHE A 180 8.34 -19.22 10.56
C PHE A 180 9.29 -20.12 11.37
N ILE A 181 8.98 -20.44 12.63
CA ILE A 181 9.75 -21.40 13.44
C ILE A 181 9.63 -22.83 12.89
N ALA A 182 8.51 -23.17 12.24
CA ALA A 182 8.34 -24.50 11.65
C ALA A 182 9.10 -24.68 10.32
N PHE A 183 9.40 -23.59 9.61
CA PHE A 183 10.11 -23.62 8.32
C PHE A 183 11.63 -23.35 8.41
N PHE A 184 12.12 -22.84 9.54
CA PHE A 184 13.54 -22.56 9.80
C PHE A 184 14.03 -23.26 11.06
#